data_AF-A0A918NEJ1-F1
#
_entry.id   AF-A0A918NEJ1-F1
#
_cell.length_a   1.000
_cell.length_b   1.000
_cell.length_c   1.000
_cell.angle_alpha   90.00
_cell.angle_beta   90.00
_cell.angle_gamma   90.00
#
_symmetry.space_group_name_H-M   'P 1'
#
loop_
_entity.id
_entity.type
_entity.pdbx_description
1 polymer ?
#
loop_
_entity_poly.entity_id
_entity_poly.type
_entity_poly.pdbx_seq_one_letter_code
_entity_poly.pdbx_strand_id
1 'polypeptide(L)'
;MRTTLLLSALASAALVATGCTSTSRALGLEKSAPNEFNILTKAPLIIPPEYNLRPPALGASSADNNYTQRTAREALLGDIDDAEPSRGELALMAKAGVNRANPEIRLEIDGANSVERKSAGFTSRVLFWKNGQVVDAQGNPAPIDPDVEARRVESVNSATGGGDVEISKRPGGPKLPGL
;
A
#
# COMPACT_ATOMS: atom_id res chain seq x y z
N MET A 1 -51.35 47.79 -51.03
CA MET A 1 -50.15 46.92 -51.07
C MET A 1 -48.89 47.59 -50.51
N ARG A 2 -48.58 48.85 -50.84
CA ARG A 2 -47.40 49.54 -50.27
C ARG A 2 -47.49 49.80 -48.76
N THR A 3 -48.65 50.24 -48.27
CA THR A 3 -48.87 50.51 -46.83
C THR A 3 -48.92 49.24 -45.99
N THR A 4 -49.46 48.14 -46.53
CA THR A 4 -49.49 46.83 -45.87
C THR A 4 -48.09 46.20 -45.75
N LEU A 5 -47.21 46.40 -46.74
CA LEU A 5 -45.82 45.97 -46.70
C LEU A 5 -44.97 46.77 -45.69
N LEU A 6 -45.22 48.08 -45.57
CA LEU A 6 -44.54 48.93 -44.59
C LEU A 6 -44.97 48.57 -43.15
N LEU A 7 -46.26 48.30 -42.93
CA LEU A 7 -46.74 47.84 -41.62
C LEU A 7 -46.18 46.45 -41.25
N SER A 8 -46.07 45.52 -42.20
CA SER A 8 -45.48 44.20 -41.92
C SER A 8 -43.98 44.28 -41.64
N ALA A 9 -43.25 45.16 -42.33
CA ALA A 9 -41.82 45.39 -42.10
C ALA A 9 -41.56 46.05 -40.74
N LEU A 10 -42.39 47.02 -40.35
CA LEU A 10 -42.27 47.67 -39.04
C LEU A 10 -42.63 46.72 -37.89
N ALA A 11 -43.65 45.88 -38.08
CA ALA A 11 -44.01 44.84 -37.10
C ALA A 11 -42.87 43.82 -36.92
N SER A 12 -42.26 43.36 -38.02
CA SER A 12 -41.14 42.41 -37.93
C SER A 12 -39.89 43.02 -37.31
N ALA A 13 -39.57 44.29 -37.59
CA ALA A 13 -38.47 45.00 -36.93
C ALA A 13 -38.70 45.16 -35.41
N ALA A 14 -39.94 45.44 -34.99
CA ALA A 14 -40.29 45.55 -33.58
C ALA A 14 -40.11 44.21 -32.82
N LEU A 15 -40.43 43.07 -33.45
CA LEU A 15 -40.21 41.76 -32.85
C LEU A 15 -38.71 41.47 -32.63
N VAL A 16 -37.85 41.80 -33.60
CA VAL A 16 -36.40 41.57 -33.48
C VAL A 16 -35.77 42.40 -32.36
N ALA A 17 -36.19 43.66 -32.21
CA ALA A 17 -35.67 44.54 -31.16
C ALA A 17 -36.00 44.04 -29.73
N THR A 18 -37.16 43.42 -29.52
CA THR A 18 -37.52 42.82 -28.22
C THR A 18 -36.72 41.55 -27.88
N GLY A 19 -36.11 40.90 -28.87
CA GLY A 19 -35.27 39.71 -28.65
C GLY A 19 -33.87 40.04 -28.11
N CYS A 20 -33.31 41.20 -28.46
CA CYS A 20 -31.94 41.59 -28.12
C CYS A 20 -31.69 41.80 -26.62
N THR A 21 -32.72 42.14 -25.82
CA THR A 21 -32.59 42.27 -24.36
C THR A 21 -32.60 40.94 -23.62
N SER A 22 -33.16 39.89 -24.22
CA SER A 22 -33.20 38.56 -23.61
C SER A 22 -31.91 37.78 -23.91
N THR A 23 -31.37 37.97 -25.11
CA THR A 23 -30.09 37.35 -25.50
C THR A 23 -28.91 37.92 -24.73
N SER A 24 -28.86 39.23 -24.43
CA SER A 24 -27.79 39.81 -23.61
C SER A 24 -27.72 39.21 -22.19
N ARG A 25 -28.88 38.88 -21.60
CA ARG A 25 -28.98 38.22 -20.30
C ARG A 25 -28.61 36.73 -20.36
N ALA A 26 -29.06 36.02 -21.40
CA ALA A 26 -28.70 34.61 -21.62
C ALA A 26 -27.22 34.41 -21.96
N LEU A 27 -26.59 35.37 -22.64
CA LEU A 27 -25.16 35.40 -22.96
C LEU A 27 -24.28 35.86 -21.79
N GLY A 28 -24.86 36.17 -20.62
CA GLY A 28 -24.12 36.55 -19.41
C GLY A 28 -23.42 37.92 -19.48
N LEU A 29 -23.79 38.76 -20.44
CA LEU A 29 -23.27 40.13 -20.58
C LEU A 29 -23.87 41.08 -19.52
N GLU A 30 -24.95 40.66 -18.87
CA GLU A 30 -25.57 41.36 -17.74
C GLU A 30 -25.23 40.61 -16.43
N LYS A 31 -24.77 41.35 -15.41
CA LYS A 31 -24.36 40.80 -14.11
C LYS A 31 -25.59 40.33 -13.31
N SER A 32 -25.88 39.03 -13.36
CA SER A 32 -26.78 38.38 -12.41
C SER A 32 -25.98 37.97 -11.16
N ALA A 33 -26.16 38.67 -10.05
CA ALA A 33 -25.57 38.26 -8.78
C ALA A 33 -26.33 37.03 -8.24
N PRO A 34 -25.66 35.90 -7.96
CA PRO A 34 -26.29 34.77 -7.31
C PRO A 34 -26.83 35.19 -5.95
N ASN A 35 -28.07 34.81 -5.64
CA ASN A 35 -28.73 35.16 -4.37
C ASN A 35 -27.95 34.58 -3.19
N GLU A 36 -27.28 35.45 -2.41
CA GLU A 36 -26.46 35.11 -1.25
C GLU A 36 -27.24 34.50 -0.07
N PHE A 37 -28.58 34.55 -0.11
CA PHE A 37 -29.46 33.91 0.87
C PHE A 37 -29.91 32.50 0.46
N ASN A 38 -29.55 32.05 -0.75
CA ASN A 38 -29.87 30.69 -1.18
C ASN A 38 -28.80 29.70 -0.71
N ILE A 39 -28.83 29.38 0.59
CA ILE A 39 -27.89 28.45 1.21
C ILE A 39 -28.31 27.02 0.88
N LEU A 40 -27.49 26.30 0.11
CA LEU A 40 -27.61 24.85 -0.02
C LEU A 40 -27.19 24.20 1.29
N THR A 41 -28.15 23.66 2.05
CA THR A 41 -27.87 22.94 3.29
C THR A 41 -27.14 21.62 2.97
N LYS A 42 -25.89 21.51 3.38
CA LYS A 42 -25.13 20.25 3.29
C LYS A 42 -25.73 19.23 4.27
N ALA A 43 -25.77 17.95 3.87
CA ALA A 43 -26.19 16.89 4.78
C ALA A 43 -25.34 16.93 6.07
N PRO A 44 -25.96 16.71 7.25
CA PRO A 44 -25.23 16.72 8.52
C PRO A 44 -24.12 15.65 8.51
N LEU A 45 -22.94 16.03 8.99
CA LEU A 45 -21.83 15.10 9.17
C LEU A 45 -22.16 14.19 10.36
N ILE A 46 -22.55 12.95 10.07
CA ILE A 46 -22.74 11.90 11.08
C ILE A 46 -21.43 11.14 11.21
N ILE A 47 -20.88 11.12 12.43
CA ILE A 47 -19.77 10.25 12.78
C ILE A 47 -20.35 8.84 12.96
N PRO A 48 -19.86 7.83 12.21
CA PRO A 48 -20.32 6.46 12.38
C PRO A 48 -20.11 5.99 13.83
N PRO A 49 -21.03 5.19 14.40
CA PRO A 49 -20.91 4.67 15.77
C PRO A 49 -19.61 3.88 16.00
N GLU A 50 -19.05 3.33 14.92
CA GLU A 50 -17.82 2.53 14.93
C GLU A 50 -16.52 3.37 15.01
N TYR A 51 -16.59 4.70 15.02
CA TYR A 51 -15.39 5.55 15.08
C TYR A 51 -14.67 5.54 16.44
N ASN A 52 -15.33 4.99 17.48
CA ASN A 52 -14.74 4.77 18.80
C ASN A 52 -14.00 3.43 18.92
N LEU A 53 -13.99 2.61 17.87
CA LEU A 53 -13.19 1.40 17.88
C LEU A 53 -11.73 1.78 17.67
N ARG A 54 -10.95 1.63 18.74
CA ARG A 54 -9.50 1.71 18.65
C ARG A 54 -9.05 0.63 17.66
N PRO A 55 -8.26 0.98 16.62
CA PRO A 55 -7.69 -0.02 15.74
C PRO A 55 -7.03 -1.12 16.58
N PRO A 56 -7.22 -2.40 16.23
CA PRO A 56 -6.61 -3.49 16.97
C PRO A 56 -5.09 -3.26 17.03
N ALA A 57 -4.49 -3.51 18.19
CA ALA A 57 -3.06 -3.34 18.36
C ALA A 57 -2.31 -4.22 17.35
N LEU A 58 -1.17 -3.73 16.86
CA LEU A 58 -0.31 -4.50 15.97
C LEU A 58 0.12 -5.79 16.72
N GLY A 59 -0.20 -6.95 16.16
CA GLY A 59 0.03 -8.26 16.79
C GLY A 59 -1.11 -8.83 17.65
N ALA A 60 -2.22 -8.10 17.84
CA ALA A 60 -3.39 -8.62 18.53
C ALA A 60 -4.19 -9.59 17.64
N SER A 61 -4.86 -10.57 18.27
CA SER A 61 -5.72 -11.53 17.58
C SER A 61 -6.96 -10.88 16.97
N SER A 62 -7.01 -10.87 15.65
CA SER A 62 -8.20 -10.49 14.87
C SER A 62 -9.09 -11.72 14.59
N ALA A 63 -10.37 -11.48 14.30
CA ALA A 63 -11.32 -12.54 13.95
C ALA A 63 -10.88 -13.37 12.73
N ASP A 64 -10.29 -12.73 11.72
CA ASP A 64 -9.79 -13.40 10.51
C ASP A 64 -8.65 -14.39 10.83
N ASN A 65 -7.75 -14.04 11.76
CA ASN A 65 -6.63 -14.90 12.16
C ASN A 65 -7.11 -16.19 12.83
N ASN A 66 -8.19 -16.11 13.63
CA ASN A 66 -8.78 -17.27 14.30
C ASN A 66 -9.39 -18.24 13.28
N TYR A 67 -10.04 -17.72 12.24
CA TYR A 67 -10.61 -18.52 11.16
C TYR A 67 -9.51 -19.24 10.38
N THR A 68 -8.47 -18.54 9.94
CA THR A 68 -7.34 -19.14 9.20
C THR A 68 -6.62 -20.20 10.02
N GLN A 69 -6.40 -19.97 11.32
CA GLN A 69 -5.78 -20.97 12.19
C GLN A 69 -6.63 -22.23 12.35
N ARG A 70 -7.96 -22.08 12.47
CA ARG A 70 -8.86 -23.23 12.55
C ARG A 70 -8.79 -24.07 11.27
N THR A 71 -8.88 -23.43 10.10
CA THR A 71 -8.79 -24.12 8.80
C THR A 71 -7.42 -24.77 8.61
N ALA A 72 -6.33 -24.11 9.00
CA ALA A 72 -4.99 -24.69 8.91
C ALA A 72 -4.84 -25.90 9.85
N ARG A 73 -5.38 -25.82 11.06
CA ARG A 73 -5.38 -26.94 12.02
C ARG A 73 -6.15 -28.14 11.47
N GLU A 74 -7.34 -27.90 10.92
CA GLU A 74 -8.15 -28.91 10.27
C GLU A 74 -7.45 -29.54 9.06
N ALA A 75 -6.73 -28.75 8.25
CA ALA A 75 -5.96 -29.27 7.12
C ALA A 75 -4.73 -30.10 7.55
N LEU A 76 -4.12 -29.79 8.69
CA LEU A 76 -2.92 -30.46 9.18
C LEU A 76 -3.21 -31.71 10.02
N LEU A 77 -4.18 -31.60 10.94
CA LEU A 77 -4.52 -32.66 11.89
C LEU A 77 -5.71 -33.48 11.40
N GLY A 78 -6.48 -33.00 10.43
CA GLY A 78 -7.74 -33.60 10.02
C GLY A 78 -8.86 -33.32 11.01
N ASP A 79 -9.88 -34.17 10.95
CA ASP A 79 -10.96 -34.19 11.94
C ASP A 79 -10.39 -34.74 13.26
N ILE A 80 -10.45 -33.93 14.32
CA ILE A 80 -9.98 -34.35 15.64
C ILE A 80 -11.12 -35.13 16.26
N ASP A 81 -10.90 -36.42 16.50
CA ASP A 81 -11.91 -37.28 17.13
C ASP A 81 -12.33 -36.68 18.48
N ASP A 82 -13.63 -36.51 18.70
CA ASP A 82 -14.21 -35.86 19.89
C ASP A 82 -14.15 -36.79 21.14
N ALA A 83 -13.28 -37.79 21.10
CA ALA A 83 -13.12 -38.80 22.14
C ALA A 83 -12.58 -38.16 23.43
N GLU A 84 -13.31 -38.35 24.52
CA GLU A 84 -12.93 -37.77 25.80
C GLU A 84 -11.65 -38.46 26.35
N PRO A 85 -10.60 -37.71 26.72
CA PRO A 85 -9.33 -38.29 27.13
C PRO A 85 -9.48 -39.17 28.38
N SER A 86 -8.79 -40.30 28.39
CA SER A 86 -8.74 -41.18 29.56
C SER A 86 -8.05 -40.50 30.75
N ARG A 87 -8.29 -41.02 31.96
CA ARG A 87 -7.64 -40.50 33.19
C ARG A 87 -6.10 -40.51 33.10
N GLY A 88 -5.52 -41.49 32.40
CA GLY A 88 -4.08 -41.58 32.20
C GLY A 88 -3.55 -40.51 31.23
N GLU A 89 -4.29 -40.23 30.16
CA GLU A 89 -3.95 -39.17 29.20
C GLU A 89 -4.06 -37.80 29.83
N LEU A 90 -5.10 -37.54 30.63
CA LEU A 90 -5.22 -36.29 31.39
C LEU A 90 -4.03 -36.08 32.32
N ALA A 91 -3.57 -37.12 33.02
CA ALA A 91 -2.39 -37.04 33.87
C ALA A 91 -1.11 -36.76 33.07
N LEU A 92 -0.98 -37.34 31.88
CA LEU A 92 0.13 -37.08 30.97
C LEU A 92 0.08 -35.65 30.42
N MET A 93 -1.07 -35.16 29.98
CA MET A 93 -1.27 -33.80 29.47
C MET A 93 -0.99 -32.74 30.55
N ALA A 94 -1.43 -32.99 31.78
CA ALA A 94 -1.14 -32.13 32.92
C ALA A 94 0.37 -32.05 33.18
N LYS A 95 1.08 -33.18 33.11
CA LYS A 95 2.54 -33.24 33.29
C LYS A 95 3.31 -32.64 32.10
N ALA A 96 2.81 -32.83 30.89
CA ALA A 96 3.33 -32.23 29.65
C ALA A 96 3.06 -30.72 29.58
N GLY A 97 2.25 -30.18 30.49
CA GLY A 97 1.98 -28.74 30.56
C GLY A 97 1.05 -28.23 29.46
N VAL A 98 0.22 -29.11 28.87
CA VAL A 98 -0.73 -28.74 27.80
C VAL A 98 -1.65 -27.60 28.25
N ASN A 99 -2.08 -27.61 29.51
CA ASN A 99 -2.92 -26.55 30.09
C ASN A 99 -2.24 -25.17 30.18
N ARG A 100 -0.93 -25.09 29.99
CA ARG A 100 -0.15 -23.84 30.02
C ARG A 100 0.24 -23.35 28.63
N ALA A 101 -0.05 -24.11 27.57
CA ALA A 101 0.26 -23.73 26.21
C ALA A 101 -0.71 -22.63 25.73
N ASN A 102 -0.17 -21.52 25.23
CA ASN A 102 -0.98 -20.51 24.55
C ASN A 102 -1.34 -21.03 23.14
N PRO A 103 -2.62 -21.24 22.80
CA PRO A 103 -3.02 -21.71 21.48
C PRO A 103 -2.66 -20.71 20.37
N GLU A 104 -2.55 -19.42 20.71
CA GLU A 104 -2.26 -18.32 19.80
C GLU A 104 -0.77 -17.94 19.76
N ILE A 105 0.12 -18.77 20.33
CA ILE A 105 1.56 -18.44 20.41
C ILE A 105 2.18 -18.17 19.04
N ARG A 106 1.67 -18.81 17.98
CA ARG A 106 2.12 -18.58 16.61
C ARG A 106 1.80 -17.17 16.15
N LEU A 107 0.63 -16.66 16.47
CA LEU A 107 0.26 -15.28 16.17
C LEU A 107 1.15 -14.28 16.91
N GLU A 108 1.49 -14.55 18.17
CA GLU A 108 2.39 -13.70 18.95
C GLU A 108 3.81 -13.70 18.35
N ILE A 109 4.34 -14.88 18.02
CA ILE A 109 5.66 -15.02 17.38
C ILE A 109 5.64 -14.37 15.99
N ASP A 110 4.62 -14.59 15.18
CA ASP A 110 4.52 -14.06 13.83
C ASP A 110 4.27 -12.55 13.84
N GLY A 111 3.45 -12.05 14.77
CA GLY A 111 3.27 -10.62 15.01
C GLY A 111 4.58 -9.94 15.43
N ALA A 112 5.32 -10.52 16.38
CA ALA A 112 6.62 -10.03 16.82
C ALA A 112 7.67 -10.07 15.70
N ASN A 113 7.67 -11.11 14.86
CA ASN A 113 8.63 -11.28 13.76
C ASN A 113 8.19 -10.62 12.45
N SER A 114 6.94 -10.17 12.30
CA SER A 114 6.42 -9.56 11.06
C SER A 114 7.09 -8.23 10.71
N VAL A 115 7.76 -7.60 11.68
CA VAL A 115 8.56 -6.38 11.49
C VAL A 115 9.99 -6.71 11.03
N GLU A 116 10.49 -7.92 11.26
CA GLU A 116 11.76 -8.35 10.69
C GLU A 116 11.56 -8.84 9.25
N ARG A 117 11.36 -7.88 8.32
CA ARG A 117 11.71 -8.13 6.93
C ARG A 117 13.19 -8.46 6.89
N LYS A 118 13.53 -9.75 6.85
CA LYS A 118 14.89 -10.21 6.60
C LYS A 118 15.37 -9.49 5.35
N SER A 119 16.37 -8.63 5.51
CA SER A 119 16.98 -7.93 4.38
C SER A 119 17.34 -8.97 3.33
N ALA A 120 17.00 -8.73 2.06
CA ALA A 120 17.41 -9.59 0.96
C ALA A 120 18.92 -9.85 1.09
N GLY A 121 19.28 -11.08 1.46
CA GLY A 121 20.65 -11.41 1.86
C GLY A 121 21.63 -11.31 0.68
N PHE A 122 22.91 -11.56 0.96
CA PHE A 122 23.98 -11.62 -0.05
C PHE A 122 23.59 -12.47 -1.28
N THR A 123 22.94 -13.62 -1.07
CA THR A 123 22.52 -14.51 -2.16
C THR A 123 21.52 -13.87 -3.12
N SER A 124 20.54 -13.11 -2.62
CA SER A 124 19.57 -12.42 -3.47
C SER A 124 20.25 -11.32 -4.28
N ARG A 125 21.22 -10.61 -3.67
CA ARG A 125 22.04 -9.62 -4.36
C ARG A 125 22.84 -10.21 -5.52
N VAL A 126 23.40 -11.41 -5.35
CA VAL A 126 24.16 -12.10 -6.42
C VAL A 126 23.23 -12.58 -7.53
N LEU A 127 22.08 -13.17 -7.19
CA LEU A 127 21.13 -13.70 -8.17
C LEU A 127 20.50 -12.62 -9.05
N PHE A 128 20.26 -11.44 -8.50
CA PHE A 128 19.60 -10.32 -9.20
C PHE A 128 20.54 -9.15 -9.50
N TRP A 129 21.85 -9.39 -9.56
CA TRP A 129 22.82 -8.39 -9.99
C TRP A 129 22.76 -8.22 -11.51
N LYS A 130 22.43 -7.01 -11.99
CA LYS A 130 22.50 -6.65 -13.42
C LYS A 130 23.09 -5.26 -13.61
N ASN A 131 24.14 -5.14 -14.44
CA ASN A 131 24.77 -3.85 -14.81
C ASN A 131 25.12 -2.94 -13.63
N GLY A 132 25.59 -3.51 -12.52
CA GLY A 132 26.00 -2.74 -11.32
C GLY A 132 24.84 -2.33 -10.40
N GLN A 133 23.61 -2.77 -10.68
CA GLN A 133 22.44 -2.50 -9.85
C GLN A 133 21.74 -3.80 -9.44
N VAL A 134 21.14 -3.79 -8.23
CA VAL A 134 20.28 -4.88 -7.76
C VAL A 134 18.88 -4.62 -8.29
N VAL A 135 18.38 -5.52 -9.11
CA VAL A 135 17.01 -5.46 -9.62
C VAL A 135 16.09 -6.39 -8.82
N ASP A 136 14.80 -6.09 -8.76
CA ASP A 136 13.80 -7.01 -8.23
C ASP A 136 13.52 -8.16 -9.22
N ALA A 137 12.65 -9.10 -8.83
CA ALA A 137 12.28 -10.23 -9.67
C ALA A 137 11.56 -9.82 -10.98
N GLN A 138 11.06 -8.58 -11.04
CA GLN A 138 10.34 -7.98 -12.17
C GLN A 138 11.26 -7.09 -13.04
N GLY A 139 12.53 -6.92 -12.66
CA GLY A 139 13.52 -6.14 -13.39
C GLY A 139 13.52 -4.63 -13.07
N ASN A 140 12.77 -4.19 -12.06
CA ASN A 140 12.81 -2.80 -11.61
C ASN A 140 13.96 -2.59 -10.61
N PRO A 141 14.46 -1.34 -10.45
CA PRO A 141 15.42 -1.03 -9.40
C PRO A 141 14.82 -1.39 -8.03
N ALA A 142 15.49 -2.26 -7.27
CA ALA A 142 15.00 -2.63 -5.95
C ALA A 142 14.97 -1.38 -5.04
N PRO A 143 13.91 -1.17 -4.23
CA PRO A 143 13.88 -0.07 -3.27
C PRO A 143 15.11 -0.11 -2.35
N ILE A 144 15.92 0.93 -2.40
CA ILE A 144 17.15 1.06 -1.60
C ILE A 144 16.81 1.83 -0.32
N ASP A 145 17.23 1.31 0.81
CA ASP A 145 17.18 2.01 2.10
C ASP A 145 18.34 3.03 2.18
N PRO A 146 18.06 4.34 2.38
CA PRO A 146 19.09 5.38 2.41
C PRO A 146 20.16 5.15 3.49
N ASP A 147 19.79 4.68 4.68
CA ASP A 147 20.70 4.55 5.82
C ASP A 147 21.63 3.34 5.66
N VAL A 148 21.14 2.27 5.02
CA VAL A 148 21.96 1.10 4.69
C VAL A 148 22.95 1.44 3.59
N GLU A 149 22.52 2.20 2.58
CA GLU A 149 23.38 2.58 1.46
C GLU A 149 24.46 3.58 1.88
N ALA A 150 24.13 4.55 2.75
CA ALA A 150 25.12 5.46 3.32
C ALA A 150 26.23 4.71 4.07
N ARG A 151 25.88 3.71 4.89
CA ARG A 151 26.86 2.86 5.59
C ARG A 151 27.71 2.04 4.62
N ARG A 152 27.11 1.53 3.53
CA ARG A 152 27.85 0.82 2.48
C ARG A 152 28.89 1.73 1.83
N VAL A 153 28.49 2.95 1.43
CA VAL A 153 29.38 3.92 0.80
C VAL A 153 30.52 4.31 1.74
N GLU A 154 30.24 4.55 3.02
CA GLU A 154 31.27 4.83 4.03
C GLU A 154 32.27 3.67 4.17
N SER A 155 31.78 2.43 4.23
CA SER A 155 32.64 1.24 4.31
C SER A 155 33.53 1.07 3.07
N VAL A 156 33.00 1.36 1.88
CA VAL A 156 33.76 1.33 0.62
C VAL A 156 34.82 2.42 0.63
N ASN A 157 34.45 3.66 0.97
CA ASN A 157 35.38 4.78 1.06
C ASN A 157 36.51 4.51 2.06
N SER A 158 36.18 3.90 3.21
CA SER A 158 37.18 3.50 4.21
C SER A 158 38.16 2.43 3.70
N ALA A 159 37.70 1.53 2.81
CA ALA A 159 38.52 0.45 2.27
C ALA A 159 39.35 0.89 1.06
N THR A 160 38.81 1.77 0.22
CA THR A 160 39.44 2.22 -1.03
C THR A 160 40.14 3.57 -0.91
N GLY A 161 40.00 4.26 0.22
CA GLY A 161 40.49 5.63 0.40
C GLY A 161 39.78 6.65 -0.52
N GLY A 162 38.63 6.28 -1.09
CA GLY A 162 37.87 7.11 -2.02
C GLY A 162 38.41 7.14 -3.46
N GLY A 163 39.40 6.32 -3.79
CA GLY A 163 39.94 6.18 -5.15
C GLY A 163 39.26 5.10 -5.98
N ASP A 164 39.39 5.20 -7.30
CA ASP A 164 38.95 4.16 -8.24
C ASP A 164 39.82 2.90 -8.09
N VAL A 165 39.17 1.74 -7.89
CA VAL A 165 39.85 0.45 -7.76
C VAL A 165 39.84 -0.27 -9.10
N GLU A 166 40.97 -0.30 -9.77
CA GLU A 166 41.17 -1.10 -10.98
C GLU A 166 41.65 -2.50 -10.62
N ILE A 167 40.77 -3.50 -10.75
CA ILE A 167 41.12 -4.91 -10.54
C ILE A 167 41.68 -5.47 -11.85
N SER A 168 42.99 -5.51 -11.98
CA SER A 168 43.67 -6.18 -13.11
C SER A 168 44.02 -7.62 -12.78
N LYS A 169 43.92 -8.51 -13.78
CA LYS A 169 44.36 -9.90 -13.65
C LYS A 169 45.89 -9.90 -13.61
N ARG A 170 46.48 -10.43 -12.53
CA ARG A 170 47.93 -10.62 -12.44
C ARG A 170 48.41 -11.37 -13.70
N PRO A 171 49.37 -10.82 -14.47
CA PRO A 171 49.86 -11.50 -15.66
C PRO A 171 50.39 -12.87 -15.26
N GLY A 172 49.92 -13.90 -15.97
CA GLY A 172 50.29 -15.29 -15.71
C GLY A 172 51.75 -15.53 -16.12
N GLY A 173 52.68 -15.32 -15.19
CA GLY A 173 54.05 -15.80 -15.33
C GLY A 173 54.10 -17.33 -15.13
N PRO A 174 55.11 -18.02 -15.69
CA PRO A 174 55.30 -19.44 -15.42
C PRO A 174 55.43 -19.67 -13.92
N LYS A 175 54.52 -20.46 -13.35
CA LYS A 175 54.63 -20.91 -11.96
C LYS A 175 55.81 -21.86 -11.89
N LEU A 176 56.89 -21.43 -11.26
CA LEU A 176 58.02 -22.30 -10.95
C LEU A 176 57.54 -23.39 -10.00
N PRO A 177 57.74 -24.68 -10.31
CA PRO A 177 57.42 -25.75 -9.37
C PRO A 177 58.39 -25.68 -8.19
N GLY A 178 57.86 -25.51 -6.98
CA GLY A 178 58.62 -25.74 -5.73
C GLY A 178 59.00 -24.52 -4.89
N LEU A 179 58.14 -23.48 -4.82
CA LEU A 179 58.11 -22.50 -3.73
C LEU A 179 56.66 -22.23 -3.32
#